data_AF-A0A956L9G9-F1
#
_entry.id   AF-A0A956L9G9-F1
#
_cell.length_a   1.000
_cell.length_b   1.000
_cell.length_c   1.000
_cell.angle_alpha   90.00
_cell.angle_beta   90.00
_cell.angle_gamma   90.00
#
_symmetry.space_group_name_H-M   'P 1'
#
loop_
_entity.id
_entity.type
_entity.pdbx_description
1 polymer ?
#
loop_
_entity_poly.entity_id
_entity_poly.type
_entity_poly.pdbx_seq_one_letter_code
_entity_poly.pdbx_strand_id
1 'polypeptide(L)'
;MGDDHELLEAWRSGDDEAGRHLVERHFATVERFFFNKVGESSADLIQLSFLRVLEARSRMHAGANFRAYLLGIARNVLYEHYRRIRKDLERIDFGSQSVAELAPTPSSQLVGEQEVRLLLQALKRIPLEYQIVLE
;
A
#
# COMPACT_ATOMS: atom_id res chain seq x y z
N MET A 1 22.45 -12.82 -0.60
CA MET A 1 21.19 -12.09 -0.35
C MET A 1 20.07 -13.13 -0.37
N GLY A 2 19.40 -13.34 0.75
CA GLY A 2 18.34 -14.34 0.86
C GLY A 2 17.08 -13.95 0.10
N ASP A 3 16.24 -14.95 -0.14
CA ASP A 3 14.88 -14.75 -0.64
C ASP A 3 14.05 -13.91 0.36
N ASP A 4 13.03 -13.20 -0.13
CA ASP A 4 12.15 -12.38 0.72
C ASP A 4 11.55 -13.19 1.87
N HIS A 5 11.25 -14.48 1.60
CA HIS A 5 10.76 -15.41 2.60
C HIS A 5 11.76 -15.64 3.73
N GLU A 6 13.02 -15.92 3.39
CA GLU A 6 14.09 -16.16 4.37
C GLU A 6 14.35 -14.92 5.23
N LEU A 7 14.38 -13.74 4.60
CA LEU A 7 14.55 -12.48 5.30
C LEU A 7 13.37 -12.17 6.23
N LEU A 8 12.14 -12.51 5.82
CA LEU A 8 10.96 -12.31 6.65
C LEU A 8 10.99 -13.22 7.89
N GLU A 9 11.35 -14.49 7.73
CA GLU A 9 11.45 -15.42 8.86
C GLU A 9 12.59 -15.02 9.82
N ALA A 10 13.75 -14.63 9.29
CA ALA A 10 14.84 -14.08 10.10
C ALA A 10 14.38 -12.83 10.88
N TRP A 11 13.70 -11.91 10.20
CA TRP A 11 13.20 -10.69 10.84
C TRP A 11 12.16 -10.97 11.94
N ARG A 12 11.29 -11.96 11.73
CA ARG A 12 10.33 -12.40 12.76
C ARG A 12 11.03 -13.01 13.98
N SER A 13 12.18 -13.65 13.79
CA SER A 13 13.01 -14.21 14.86
C SER A 13 13.82 -13.16 15.64
N GLY A 14 13.77 -11.88 15.23
CA GLY A 14 14.45 -10.77 15.89
C GLY A 14 15.67 -10.22 15.13
N ASP A 15 15.92 -10.68 13.90
CA ASP A 15 16.99 -10.15 13.06
C ASP A 15 16.55 -8.83 12.39
N ASP A 16 16.86 -7.70 13.04
CA ASP A 16 16.54 -6.37 12.52
C ASP A 16 17.26 -6.05 11.20
N GLU A 17 18.42 -6.67 10.94
CA GLU A 17 19.19 -6.49 9.71
C GLU A 17 18.47 -7.13 8.51
N ALA A 18 17.87 -8.32 8.72
CA ALA A 18 17.00 -8.93 7.71
C ALA A 18 15.79 -8.04 7.38
N GLY A 19 15.19 -7.41 8.40
CA GLY A 19 14.12 -6.42 8.23
C GLY A 19 14.56 -5.19 7.42
N ARG A 20 15.74 -4.66 7.71
CA ARG A 20 16.32 -3.54 6.96
C ARG A 20 16.49 -3.89 5.48
N HIS A 21 17.02 -5.08 5.17
CA HIS A 21 17.15 -5.54 3.80
C HIS A 21 15.82 -5.65 3.06
N LEU A 22 14.75 -6.12 3.72
CA LEU A 22 13.40 -6.13 3.13
C LEU A 22 12.90 -4.72 2.82
N VAL A 23 13.09 -3.77 3.75
CA VAL A 23 12.68 -2.37 3.53
C VAL A 23 13.43 -1.77 2.35
N GLU A 24 14.76 -1.87 2.33
CA GLU A 24 15.61 -1.32 1.25
C GLU A 24 15.22 -1.90 -0.11
N ARG A 25 15.03 -3.23 -0.18
CA ARG A 25 14.67 -3.93 -1.42
C ARG A 25 13.33 -3.46 -1.98
N HIS A 26 12.36 -3.16 -1.11
CA HIS A 26 10.99 -2.83 -1.53
C HIS A 26 10.65 -1.34 -1.51
N PHE A 27 11.54 -0.49 -1.01
CA PHE A 27 11.33 0.96 -0.90
C PHE A 27 10.92 1.58 -2.25
N ALA A 28 11.72 1.36 -3.30
CA ALA A 28 11.45 1.90 -4.64
C ALA A 28 10.10 1.40 -5.23
N THR A 29 9.64 0.21 -4.83
CA THR A 29 8.34 -0.31 -5.26
C THR A 29 7.19 0.47 -4.62
N VAL A 30 7.31 0.81 -3.32
CA VAL A 30 6.30 1.58 -2.59
C VAL A 30 6.34 3.06 -2.99
N GLU A 31 7.54 3.61 -3.18
CA GLU A 31 7.71 4.96 -3.71
C GLU A 31 7.01 5.11 -5.07
N ARG A 32 7.29 4.21 -6.02
CA ARG A 32 6.63 4.20 -7.33
C ARG A 32 5.11 4.02 -7.23
N PHE A 33 4.64 3.26 -6.24
CA PHE A 33 3.20 3.10 -5.99
C PHE A 33 2.56 4.45 -5.62
N PHE A 34 3.19 5.28 -4.80
CA PHE A 34 2.63 6.58 -4.38
C PHE A 34 2.94 7.75 -5.31
N PHE A 35 4.01 7.67 -6.12
CA PHE A 35 4.54 8.78 -6.93
C PHE A 35 3.48 9.54 -7.76
N ASN A 36 2.52 8.84 -8.37
CA ASN A 36 1.47 9.45 -9.20
C ASN A 36 0.11 9.61 -8.48
N LYS A 37 0.03 9.33 -7.18
CA LYS A 37 -1.25 9.22 -6.45
C LYS A 37 -1.47 10.35 -5.44
N VAL A 38 -0.43 10.80 -4.74
CA VAL A 38 -0.61 11.57 -3.49
C VAL A 38 0.26 12.82 -3.35
N GLY A 39 0.88 13.30 -4.44
CA GLY A 39 1.62 14.56 -4.45
C GLY A 39 2.61 14.68 -3.29
N GLU A 40 2.58 15.79 -2.56
CA GLU A 40 3.47 16.08 -1.43
C GLU A 40 3.34 15.07 -0.27
N SER A 41 2.18 14.43 -0.10
CA SER A 41 1.97 13.45 0.98
C SER A 41 2.66 12.10 0.74
N SER A 42 3.30 11.89 -0.41
CA SER A 42 3.92 10.60 -0.77
C SER A 42 4.91 10.10 0.28
N ALA A 43 5.81 10.96 0.76
CA ALA A 43 6.84 10.57 1.73
C ALA A 43 6.24 10.02 3.04
N ASP A 44 5.20 10.68 3.56
CA ASP A 44 4.53 10.29 4.79
C ASP A 44 3.77 8.97 4.62
N LEU A 45 3.11 8.77 3.49
CA LEU A 45 2.38 7.53 3.23
C LEU A 45 3.32 6.34 3.00
N ILE A 46 4.50 6.56 2.41
CA ILE A 46 5.55 5.54 2.31
C ILE A 46 6.01 5.12 3.71
N GLN A 47 6.37 6.09 4.57
CA GLN A 47 6.80 5.82 5.94
C GLN A 47 5.72 5.08 6.74
N LEU A 48 4.47 5.56 6.67
CA LEU A 48 3.34 4.93 7.34
C LEU A 48 3.10 3.49 6.87
N SER A 49 3.33 3.21 5.59
CA SER A 49 3.20 1.86 5.03
C SER A 49 4.23 0.90 5.64
N PHE A 50 5.50 1.30 5.71
CA PHE A 50 6.55 0.48 6.33
C PHE A 50 6.38 0.36 7.84
N LEU A 51 5.92 1.41 8.53
CA LEU A 51 5.59 1.35 9.96
C LEU A 51 4.50 0.29 10.23
N ARG A 52 3.43 0.27 9.44
CA ARG A 52 2.36 -0.73 9.59
C ARG A 52 2.82 -2.15 9.30
N VAL A 53 3.76 -2.33 8.37
CA VAL A 53 4.38 -3.64 8.12
C VAL A 53 5.20 -4.09 9.33
N LEU A 54 6.00 -3.18 9.90
CA LEU A 54 6.77 -3.44 11.11
C LEU A 54 5.87 -3.86 12.28
N GLU A 55 4.73 -3.20 12.46
CA GLU A 55 3.71 -3.52 13.48
C GLU A 55 2.95 -4.82 13.18
N ALA A 56 2.87 -5.22 11.93
CA ALA A 56 2.15 -6.42 11.50
C ALA A 56 3.06 -7.65 11.32
N ARG A 57 4.39 -7.48 11.43
CA ARG A 57 5.39 -8.53 11.11
C ARG A 57 5.13 -9.87 11.81
N SER A 58 4.70 -9.85 13.07
CA SER A 58 4.42 -11.06 13.86
C SER A 58 3.15 -11.79 13.42
N ARG A 59 2.19 -11.06 12.82
CA ARG A 59 0.89 -11.56 12.34
C ARG A 59 0.92 -12.05 10.90
N MET A 60 1.99 -11.76 10.15
CA MET A 60 2.14 -12.28 8.80
C MET A 60 2.26 -13.81 8.83
N HIS A 61 1.46 -14.49 8.00
CA HIS A 61 1.52 -15.95 7.91
C HIS A 61 2.89 -16.40 7.35
N ALA A 62 3.39 -17.53 7.83
CA ALA A 62 4.58 -18.16 7.24
C ALA A 62 4.30 -18.47 5.75
N GLY A 63 5.28 -18.22 4.87
CA GLY A 63 5.07 -18.32 3.42
C GLY A 63 4.37 -17.12 2.77
N ALA A 64 4.03 -16.06 3.52
CA ALA A 64 3.43 -14.88 2.93
C ALA A 64 4.38 -14.18 1.95
N ASN A 65 3.86 -13.79 0.80
CA ASN A 65 4.58 -12.95 -0.14
C ASN A 65 4.70 -11.53 0.45
N PHE A 66 5.90 -11.19 0.94
CA PHE A 66 6.17 -9.92 1.60
C PHE A 66 5.76 -8.71 0.76
N ARG A 67 6.14 -8.71 -0.52
CA ARG A 67 5.81 -7.63 -1.46
C ARG A 67 4.31 -7.44 -1.61
N ALA A 68 3.55 -8.53 -1.75
CA ALA A 68 2.09 -8.46 -1.86
C ALA A 68 1.45 -7.91 -0.58
N TYR A 69 1.95 -8.33 0.59
CA TYR A 69 1.47 -7.84 1.88
C TYR A 69 1.73 -6.33 2.07
N LEU A 70 2.96 -5.90 1.76
CA LEU A 70 3.36 -4.49 1.78
C LEU A 70 2.50 -3.62 0.86
N LEU A 71 2.24 -4.06 -0.36
CA LEU A 71 1.37 -3.33 -1.30
C LEU A 71 -0.10 -3.31 -0.83
N GLY A 72 -0.57 -4.36 -0.15
CA GLY A 72 -1.88 -4.36 0.49
C GLY A 72 -2.01 -3.29 1.58
N ILE A 73 -0.97 -3.14 2.41
CA ILE A 73 -0.90 -2.08 3.43
C ILE A 73 -0.84 -0.70 2.77
N ALA A 74 0.01 -0.51 1.76
CA ALA A 74 0.13 0.77 1.04
C ALA A 74 -1.21 1.21 0.41
N ARG A 75 -1.99 0.26 -0.13
CA ARG A 75 -3.34 0.51 -0.63
C ARG A 75 -4.32 0.96 0.47
N ASN A 76 -4.26 0.33 1.64
CA ASN A 76 -5.12 0.73 2.76
C ASN A 76 -4.76 2.14 3.27
N VAL A 77 -3.47 2.42 3.39
CA VAL A 77 -2.94 3.76 3.73
C VAL A 77 -3.44 4.81 2.73
N LEU A 78 -3.37 4.52 1.44
CA LEU A 78 -3.86 5.40 0.37
C LEU A 78 -5.37 5.68 0.51
N TYR A 79 -6.18 4.67 0.78
CA TYR A 79 -7.62 4.86 0.95
C TYR A 79 -7.99 5.65 2.19
N GLU A 80 -7.28 5.44 3.29
CA GLU A 80 -7.46 6.25 4.49
C GLU A 80 -7.10 7.71 4.23
N HIS A 81 -6.02 7.97 3.48
CA HIS A 81 -5.62 9.31 3.07
C HIS A 81 -6.71 9.99 2.23
N TYR A 82 -7.22 9.35 1.18
CA TYR A 82 -8.30 9.94 0.38
C TYR A 82 -9.61 10.10 1.16
N ARG A 83 -9.93 9.17 2.07
CA ARG A 83 -11.11 9.30 2.94
C ARG A 83 -10.98 10.53 3.84
N ARG A 84 -9.78 10.82 4.35
CA ARG A 84 -9.51 12.01 5.16
C ARG A 84 -9.66 13.29 4.34
N ILE A 85 -9.00 13.36 3.17
CA ILE A 85 -9.13 14.51 2.26
C ILE A 85 -10.59 14.78 1.91
N ARG A 86 -11.36 13.75 1.55
CA ARG A 86 -12.78 13.90 1.23
C ARG A 86 -13.57 14.46 2.42
N LYS A 87 -13.32 13.95 3.62
CA LYS A 87 -14.00 14.42 4.84
C LYS A 87 -13.63 15.88 5.15
N ASP A 88 -12.39 16.27 4.91
CA ASP A 88 -11.94 17.64 5.12
C ASP A 88 -12.55 18.58 4.07
N LEU A 89 -12.64 18.16 2.80
CA LEU A 89 -13.39 18.89 1.75
C LEU A 89 -14.88 19.04 2.08
N GLU A 90 -15.53 17.99 2.59
CA GLU A 90 -16.94 18.05 3.03
C GLU A 90 -17.14 18.95 4.26
N ARG A 91 -16.08 19.24 5.03
CA ARG A 91 -16.10 20.15 6.20
C ARG A 91 -15.78 21.59 5.85
N ILE A 92 -15.17 21.85 4.70
CA ILE A 92 -14.94 23.21 4.21
C ILE A 92 -16.32 23.77 3.83
N ASP A 93 -16.83 24.67 4.67
CA ASP A 93 -18.07 25.40 4.44
C ASP A 93 -17.91 26.25 3.17
N PHE A 94 -18.62 25.85 2.12
CA PHE A 94 -18.65 26.49 0.79
C PHE A 94 -19.10 27.97 0.82
N GLY A 95 -19.50 28.51 1.98
CA GLY A 95 -19.76 29.94 2.16
C GLY A 95 -18.53 30.85 2.21
N SER A 96 -17.29 30.31 2.25
CA SER A 96 -16.11 31.11 2.57
C SER A 96 -14.85 30.92 1.71
N GLN A 97 -14.80 29.94 0.80
CA GLN A 97 -13.58 29.68 -0.01
C GLN A 97 -13.89 29.32 -1.47
N SER A 98 -13.01 29.76 -2.38
CA SER A 98 -13.11 29.56 -3.83
C SER A 98 -12.76 28.13 -4.23
N VAL A 99 -13.59 27.52 -5.08
CA VAL A 99 -13.45 26.16 -5.63
C VAL A 99 -12.12 25.95 -6.38
N ALA A 100 -11.42 27.02 -6.76
CA ALA A 100 -10.13 26.97 -7.44
C ALA A 100 -8.96 26.46 -6.55
N GLU A 101 -9.10 26.50 -5.21
CA GLU A 101 -8.00 26.17 -4.28
C GLU A 101 -7.98 24.70 -3.82
N LEU A 102 -9.01 23.90 -4.14
CA LEU A 102 -9.27 22.62 -3.47
C LEU A 102 -9.34 21.38 -4.38
N ALA A 103 -9.13 21.50 -5.70
CA ALA A 103 -9.32 20.38 -6.61
C ALA A 103 -8.01 19.60 -6.89
N PRO A 104 -7.88 18.33 -6.45
CA PRO A 104 -6.93 17.40 -7.08
C PRO A 104 -7.33 17.17 -8.54
N THR A 105 -6.34 17.16 -9.43
CA THR A 105 -6.54 17.15 -10.88
C THR A 105 -7.31 15.90 -11.37
N PRO A 106 -8.17 16.03 -12.41
CA PRO A 106 -8.99 14.93 -12.96
C PRO A 106 -8.21 13.67 -13.33
N SER A 107 -6.93 13.83 -13.65
CA SER A 107 -5.97 12.76 -13.96
C SER A 107 -5.81 11.75 -12.81
N SER A 108 -5.93 12.20 -11.55
CA SER A 108 -5.72 11.36 -10.36
C SER A 108 -6.88 10.38 -10.09
N GLN A 109 -8.11 10.72 -10.49
CA GLN A 109 -9.29 9.88 -10.28
C GLN A 109 -9.39 8.73 -11.28
N LEU A 110 -9.04 8.98 -12.55
CA LEU A 110 -9.10 7.98 -13.62
C LEU A 110 -8.07 6.85 -13.43
N VAL A 111 -6.89 7.16 -12.90
CA VAL A 111 -5.82 6.17 -12.68
C VAL A 111 -6.21 5.15 -11.59
N GLY A 112 -6.88 5.61 -10.53
CA GLY A 112 -7.31 4.73 -9.43
C GLY A 112 -8.33 3.67 -9.86
N GLU A 113 -9.25 4.01 -10.76
CA GLU A 113 -10.24 3.05 -11.28
C GLU A 113 -9.62 2.00 -12.21
N GLN A 114 -8.62 2.39 -13.01
CA GLN A 114 -7.91 1.47 -13.91
C GLN A 114 -7.04 0.47 -13.14
N GLU A 115 -6.30 0.91 -12.12
CA GLU A 115 -5.46 0.03 -11.30
C GLU A 115 -6.28 -0.93 -10.43
N VAL A 116 -7.41 -0.47 -9.85
CA VAL A 116 -8.33 -1.36 -9.13
C VAL A 116 -8.91 -2.41 -10.07
N ARG A 117 -9.21 -2.04 -11.32
CA ARG A 117 -9.70 -2.98 -12.34
C ARG A 117 -8.63 -3.99 -12.76
N LEU A 118 -7.38 -3.56 -12.93
CA LEU A 118 -6.25 -4.44 -13.26
C LEU A 118 -5.91 -5.39 -12.10
N LEU A 119 -6.00 -4.92 -10.86
CA LEU A 119 -5.83 -5.74 -9.65
C LEU A 119 -6.97 -6.77 -9.51
N LEU A 120 -8.22 -6.37 -9.73
CA LEU A 120 -9.37 -7.29 -9.74
C LEU A 120 -9.30 -8.28 -10.91
N GLN A 121 -8.75 -7.90 -12.06
CA GLN A 121 -8.49 -8.80 -13.18
C GLN A 121 -7.32 -9.76 -12.90
N ALA A 122 -6.28 -9.32 -12.19
CA ALA A 122 -5.19 -10.18 -11.75
C ALA A 122 -5.65 -11.16 -10.65
N LEU A 123 -6.52 -10.73 -9.73
CA LEU A 123 -7.17 -11.61 -8.75
C LEU A 123 -8.13 -12.61 -9.40
N LYS A 124 -8.81 -12.23 -10.49
CA LYS A 124 -9.61 -13.15 -11.33
C LYS A 124 -8.78 -14.12 -12.16
N ARG A 125 -7.45 -13.95 -12.23
CA ARG A 125 -6.51 -14.86 -12.89
C ARG A 125 -5.85 -15.86 -11.95
N ILE A 126 -6.16 -15.80 -10.65
CA ILE A 126 -5.93 -16.93 -9.75
C ILE A 126 -7.14 -17.86 -9.96
N PRO A 127 -6.95 -19.03 -10.62
CA PRO A 127 -8.04 -19.94 -10.87
C PRO A 127 -8.64 -20.43 -9.55
N LEU A 128 -9.91 -20.85 -9.62
CA LEU A 128 -10.67 -21.59 -8.60
C LEU A 128 -10.01 -22.92 -8.14
N GLU A 129 -8.71 -23.13 -8.41
CA GLU A 129 -7.94 -24.33 -8.07
C GLU A 129 -7.07 -24.17 -6.82
N TYR A 130 -6.92 -22.97 -6.23
CA TYR A 130 -6.17 -22.83 -4.96
C TYR A 130 -7.06 -22.66 -3.72
N GLN A 131 -8.37 -22.93 -3.86
CA GLN A 131 -9.34 -22.82 -2.76
C GLN A 131 -9.91 -24.17 -2.29
N ILE A 132 -9.50 -25.30 -2.88
CA ILE A 132 -9.98 -26.63 -2.52
C ILE A 132 -8.81 -27.62 -2.73
N VAL A 133 -8.64 -28.60 -1.82
CA VAL A 133 -7.60 -29.66 -1.76
C VAL A 133 -6.35 -29.20 -0.97
N LEU A 134 -6.14 -29.56 0.30
CA LEU A 134 -6.55 -30.78 1.00
C LEU A 134 -6.05 -32.04 0.27
N GLU A 135 -4.74 -32.09 0.07
CA GLU A 135 -3.87 -33.09 0.72
C GLU A 135 -2.79 -32.35 1.51
#